data_AF-A0A7V9PF52-F1
#
_entry.id   AF-A0A7V9PF52-F1
#
_cell.length_a   1.000
_cell.length_b   1.000
_cell.length_c   1.000
_cell.angle_alpha   90.00
_cell.angle_beta   90.00
_cell.angle_gamma   90.00
#
_symmetry.space_group_name_H-M   'P 1'
#
loop_
_entity.id
_entity.type
_entity.pdbx_description
1 polymer ?
#
loop_
_entity_poly.entity_id
_entity_poly.type
_entity_poly.pdbx_seq_one_letter_code
_entity_poly.pdbx_strand_id
1 'polypeptide(L)'
;MNDADGPTVACPTCGGPMSPEASDWFCAVGHRFTAAELTVSQAEAVNRSLWYSLRAIEDRAIANTSMAANLGQEGSDAQAAVLRSQGAEDLDVVKQLHQLIERLEGCEPRIDVEANLKSRTMGSHS
;
A
#
# COMPACT_ATOMS: atom_id res chain seq x y z
N MET A 1 -6.13 4.77 -32.69
CA MET A 1 -5.77 4.47 -31.29
C MET A 1 -6.88 5.07 -30.44
N ASN A 2 -7.56 4.27 -29.62
CA ASN A 2 -8.79 4.69 -28.94
C ASN A 2 -8.47 5.16 -27.51
N ASP A 3 -8.80 6.41 -27.19
CA ASP A 3 -8.60 7.10 -25.91
C ASP A 3 -9.57 6.63 -24.81
N ALA A 4 -9.78 5.31 -24.69
CA ALA A 4 -10.73 4.69 -23.75
C ALA A 4 -10.06 4.02 -22.53
N ASP A 5 -8.75 4.20 -22.34
CA ASP A 5 -8.05 3.64 -21.19
C ASP A 5 -8.16 4.61 -20.00
N GLY A 6 -9.35 4.64 -19.39
CA GLY A 6 -9.52 5.27 -18.08
C GLY A 6 -8.52 4.67 -17.07
N PRO A 7 -8.16 5.38 -15.99
CA PRO A 7 -7.15 4.92 -15.05
C PRO A 7 -7.48 3.49 -14.58
N THR A 8 -6.58 2.56 -14.87
CA THR A 8 -6.69 1.17 -14.43
C THR A 8 -6.49 1.13 -12.93
N VAL A 9 -7.55 0.76 -12.21
CA VAL A 9 -7.52 0.62 -10.75
C VAL A 9 -6.98 -0.77 -10.42
N ALA A 10 -6.03 -0.87 -9.50
CA ALA A 10 -5.49 -2.16 -9.06
C ALA A 10 -6.46 -2.84 -8.08
N CYS A 11 -6.64 -4.15 -8.21
CA CYS A 11 -7.48 -4.93 -7.31
C CYS A 11 -6.90 -4.95 -5.89
N PRO A 12 -7.66 -4.56 -4.85
CA PRO A 12 -7.19 -4.55 -3.47
C PRO A 12 -6.73 -5.93 -2.94
N THR A 13 -7.19 -7.01 -3.57
CA THR A 13 -6.92 -8.38 -3.14
C THR A 13 -5.72 -9.01 -3.86
N CYS A 14 -5.57 -8.78 -5.16
CA CYS A 14 -4.55 -9.45 -5.97
C CYS A 14 -3.63 -8.53 -6.77
N GLY A 15 -3.86 -7.22 -6.76
CA GLY A 15 -3.11 -6.23 -7.55
C GLY A 15 -3.37 -6.26 -9.06
N GLY A 16 -4.22 -7.16 -9.56
CA GLY A 16 -4.58 -7.24 -10.97
C GLY A 16 -5.42 -6.05 -11.44
N PRO A 17 -5.47 -5.77 -12.76
CA PRO A 17 -6.24 -4.65 -13.29
C PRO A 17 -7.75 -4.87 -13.06
N MET A 18 -8.44 -3.77 -12.76
CA MET A 18 -9.90 -3.74 -12.63
C MET A 18 -10.54 -2.86 -13.70
N SER A 19 -11.72 -3.28 -14.14
CA SER A 19 -12.57 -2.55 -15.06
C SER A 19 -13.95 -2.31 -14.43
N PRO A 20 -14.55 -1.13 -14.64
CA PRO A 20 -15.92 -0.88 -14.21
C PRO A 20 -16.91 -1.58 -15.16
N GLU A 21 -17.96 -2.18 -14.60
CA GLU A 21 -19.10 -2.72 -15.34
C GLU A 21 -20.40 -2.38 -14.59
N ALA A 22 -21.24 -1.54 -15.23
CA ALA A 22 -22.43 -0.95 -14.63
C ALA A 22 -22.17 -0.23 -13.29
N SER A 23 -22.58 -0.80 -12.16
CA SER A 23 -22.40 -0.24 -10.81
C SER A 23 -21.19 -0.81 -10.06
N ASP A 24 -20.56 -1.84 -10.61
CA ASP A 24 -19.57 -2.66 -9.93
C ASP A 24 -18.22 -2.59 -10.65
N TRP A 25 -17.20 -3.12 -10.00
CA TRP A 25 -15.83 -3.20 -10.48
C TRP A 25 -15.37 -4.64 -10.47
N PHE A 26 -14.81 -5.10 -11.60
CA PHE A 26 -14.40 -6.48 -11.80
C PHE A 26 -12.91 -6.55 -12.08
N CYS A 27 -12.21 -7.43 -11.37
CA CYS A 27 -10.83 -7.76 -11.65
C CYS A 27 -10.74 -8.88 -12.69
N ALA A 28 -9.68 -8.87 -13.50
CA ALA A 28 -9.38 -9.92 -14.50
C ALA A 28 -9.35 -11.36 -13.94
N VAL A 29 -9.16 -11.54 -12.62
CA VAL A 29 -9.12 -12.86 -11.96
C VAL A 29 -10.42 -13.21 -11.22
N GLY A 30 -11.46 -12.36 -11.27
CA GLY A 30 -12.80 -12.67 -10.77
C GLY A 30 -13.24 -11.99 -9.47
N HIS A 31 -12.43 -11.11 -8.86
CA HIS A 31 -12.89 -10.32 -7.70
C HIS A 31 -13.86 -9.20 -8.14
N ARG A 32 -14.92 -9.00 -7.37
CA ARG A 32 -15.96 -7.98 -7.61
C ARG A 32 -16.13 -7.07 -6.41
N PHE A 33 -16.32 -5.77 -6.66
CA PHE A 33 -16.58 -4.77 -5.63
C PHE A 33 -17.64 -3.78 -6.11
N THR A 34 -18.51 -3.31 -5.23
CA THR A 34 -19.23 -2.04 -5.48
C THR A 34 -18.25 -0.86 -5.37
N ALA A 35 -18.63 0.31 -5.89
CA ALA A 35 -17.77 1.51 -5.81
C ALA A 35 -17.42 1.92 -4.35
N ALA A 36 -18.37 1.75 -3.42
CA ALA A 36 -18.14 2.04 -2.00
C ALA A 36 -17.18 1.04 -1.36
N GLU A 37 -17.39 -0.27 -1.59
CA GLU A 37 -16.50 -1.32 -1.09
C GLU A 37 -15.09 -1.19 -1.66
N LEU A 38 -14.96 -0.85 -2.95
CA LEU A 38 -13.66 -0.67 -3.59
C LEU A 38 -12.87 0.46 -2.91
N THR A 39 -13.52 1.58 -2.60
CA THR A 39 -12.86 2.72 -1.95
C THR A 39 -12.29 2.34 -0.59
N VAL A 40 -13.09 1.68 0.26
CA VAL A 40 -12.65 1.19 1.57
C VAL A 40 -11.55 0.14 1.42
N SER A 41 -11.76 -0.83 0.54
CA SER A 41 -10.81 -1.94 0.32
C SER A 41 -9.46 -1.44 -0.19
N GLN A 42 -9.42 -0.39 -1.01
CA GLN A 42 -8.18 0.23 -1.47
C GLN A 42 -7.41 0.88 -0.32
N ALA A 43 -8.10 1.62 0.56
CA ALA A 43 -7.46 2.23 1.73
C ALA A 43 -6.85 1.16 2.64
N GLU A 44 -7.60 0.08 2.90
CA GLU A 44 -7.08 -1.03 3.70
C GLU A 44 -5.93 -1.78 3.01
N ALA A 45 -5.99 -1.97 1.69
CA ALA A 45 -4.92 -2.63 0.95
C ALA A 45 -3.61 -1.83 1.01
N VAL A 46 -3.69 -0.50 0.84
CA VAL A 46 -2.55 0.39 1.03
C VAL A 46 -2.02 0.25 2.46
N ASN A 47 -2.87 0.34 3.47
CA ASN A 47 -2.44 0.21 4.86
C ASN A 47 -1.75 -1.13 5.14
N ARG A 48 -2.36 -2.24 4.74
CA ARG A 48 -1.78 -3.59 4.87
C ARG A 48 -0.41 -3.67 4.20
N SER A 49 -0.26 -3.16 2.97
CA SER A 49 1.01 -3.20 2.25
C SER A 49 2.13 -2.39 2.92
N LEU A 50 1.78 -1.25 3.54
CA LEU A 50 2.73 -0.45 4.33
C LEU A 50 3.18 -1.21 5.58
N TRP A 51 2.25 -1.82 6.32
CA TRP A 51 2.58 -2.66 7.48
C TRP A 51 3.45 -3.86 7.09
N TYR A 52 3.16 -4.53 5.98
CA TYR A 52 4.01 -5.61 5.48
C TYR A 52 5.40 -5.13 5.08
N SER A 53 5.49 -3.97 4.42
CA SER A 53 6.77 -3.36 4.02
C SER A 53 7.61 -2.99 5.25
N LEU A 54 6.98 -2.38 6.27
CA LEU A 54 7.62 -2.08 7.54
C LEU A 54 8.20 -3.36 8.15
N ARG A 55 7.40 -4.42 8.25
CA ARG A 55 7.86 -5.69 8.82
C ARG A 55 9.03 -6.30 8.04
N ALA A 56 8.96 -6.29 6.72
CA ALA A 56 10.03 -6.83 5.89
C ALA A 56 11.36 -6.07 6.06
N ILE A 57 11.30 -4.75 6.26
CA ILE A 57 12.49 -3.91 6.51
C ILE A 57 13.03 -4.14 7.93
N GLU A 58 12.16 -4.31 8.94
CA GLU A 58 12.57 -4.73 10.28
C GLU A 58 13.31 -6.08 10.26
N ASP A 59 12.75 -7.06 9.57
CA ASP A 59 13.37 -8.39 9.44
C ASP A 59 14.73 -8.30 8.74
N ARG A 60 14.88 -7.42 7.75
CA ARG A 60 16.17 -7.13 7.10
C ARG A 60 17.18 -6.51 8.07
N ALA A 61 16.75 -5.56 8.91
CA ALA A 61 17.63 -4.93 9.90
C ALA A 61 18.15 -5.96 10.93
N ILE A 62 17.27 -6.86 11.39
CA ILE A 62 17.62 -7.95 12.29
C ILE A 62 18.65 -8.88 11.63
N ALA A 63 18.38 -9.32 10.39
CA ALA A 63 19.28 -10.19 9.65
C ALA A 63 20.67 -9.57 9.44
N ASN A 64 20.73 -8.30 9.01
CA ASN A 64 21.97 -7.56 8.82
C ASN A 64 22.78 -7.43 10.11
N THR A 65 22.11 -7.15 11.23
CA THR A 65 22.75 -7.04 12.54
C THR A 65 23.35 -8.38 12.99
N SER A 66 22.61 -9.48 12.82
CA SER A 66 23.09 -10.84 13.14
C SER A 66 24.28 -11.25 12.27
N MET A 67 24.23 -11.00 10.95
CA MET A 67 25.33 -11.30 10.03
C MET A 67 26.59 -10.45 10.34
N ALA A 68 26.41 -9.17 10.68
CA ALA A 68 27.52 -8.31 11.07
C ALA A 68 28.23 -8.79 12.34
N ALA A 69 27.47 -9.31 13.32
CA ALA A 69 28.05 -9.87 14.54
C ALA A 69 28.95 -11.07 14.22
N ASN A 70 28.50 -11.97 13.34
CA ASN A 70 29.28 -13.14 12.92
C ASN A 70 30.55 -12.74 12.17
N LEU A 71 30.45 -11.84 11.19
CA LEU A 71 31.61 -11.37 10.42
C LEU A 71 32.66 -10.66 11.28
N GLY A 72 32.22 -9.97 12.35
CA GLY A 72 33.14 -9.37 13.33
C GLY A 72 33.94 -10.41 14.11
N GLN A 73 33.35 -11.56 14.42
CA GLN A 73 34.08 -12.67 15.07
C GLN A 73 35.09 -13.32 14.12
N GLU A 74 34.83 -13.27 12.81
CA GLU A 74 35.69 -13.83 11.76
C GLU A 74 36.78 -12.85 11.29
N GLY A 75 36.87 -11.65 11.88
CA GLY A 75 37.87 -10.63 11.53
C GLY A 75 37.56 -9.84 10.25
N SER A 76 36.34 -9.95 9.72
CA SER A 76 35.88 -9.23 8.51
C SER A 76 35.24 -7.88 8.85
N ASP A 77 35.96 -7.04 9.59
CA ASP A 77 35.43 -5.82 10.21
C ASP A 77 34.80 -4.81 9.24
N ALA A 78 35.38 -4.68 8.04
CA ALA A 78 34.86 -3.77 7.02
C ALA A 78 33.46 -4.19 6.53
N GLN A 79 33.26 -5.49 6.29
CA GLN A 79 31.96 -6.01 5.84
C GLN A 79 30.94 -5.97 6.98
N ALA A 80 31.36 -6.29 8.20
CA ALA A 80 30.54 -6.15 9.39
C ALA A 80 30.08 -4.70 9.61
N ALA A 81 30.93 -3.71 9.33
CA ALA A 81 30.58 -2.30 9.43
C ALA A 81 29.52 -1.88 8.39
N VAL A 82 29.63 -2.35 7.15
CA VAL A 82 28.63 -2.09 6.09
C VAL A 82 27.25 -2.61 6.50
N LEU A 83 27.17 -3.87 6.96
CA LEU A 83 25.91 -4.47 7.39
C LEU A 83 25.31 -3.75 8.61
N ARG A 84 26.14 -3.28 9.55
CA ARG A 84 25.68 -2.44 10.67
C ARG A 84 25.09 -1.11 10.18
N SER A 85 25.73 -0.45 9.22
CA SER A 85 25.20 0.80 8.63
C SER A 85 23.85 0.55 7.97
N GLN A 86 23.75 -0.48 7.13
CA GLN A 86 22.50 -0.84 6.45
C GLN A 86 21.39 -1.18 7.44
N GLY A 87 21.68 -1.97 8.48
CA GLY A 87 20.71 -2.25 9.53
C GLY A 87 20.25 -1.00 10.28
N ALA A 88 21.14 -0.04 10.54
CA ALA A 88 20.79 1.22 11.17
C ALA A 88 19.92 2.11 10.26
N GLU A 89 20.23 2.17 8.96
CA GLU A 89 19.43 2.86 7.95
C GLU A 89 18.03 2.24 7.82
N ASP A 90 17.93 0.91 7.84
CA ASP A 90 16.66 0.18 7.80
C ASP A 90 15.76 0.54 8.99
N LEU A 91 16.34 0.66 10.18
CA LEU A 91 15.60 1.07 11.38
C LEU A 91 15.13 2.54 11.32
N ASP A 92 15.84 3.41 10.61
CA ASP A 92 15.36 4.77 10.35
C ASP A 92 14.17 4.76 9.39
N VAL A 93 14.25 3.95 8.32
CA VAL A 93 13.15 3.76 7.37
C VAL A 93 11.91 3.20 8.06
N VAL A 94 12.05 2.23 8.96
CA VAL A 94 10.93 1.69 9.78
C VAL A 94 10.23 2.80 10.56
N LYS A 95 10.99 3.70 11.20
CA LYS A 95 10.40 4.84 11.93
C LYS A 95 9.63 5.77 11.00
N GLN A 96 10.18 6.07 9.82
CA GLN A 96 9.52 6.91 8.84
C GLN A 96 8.23 6.27 8.30
N LEU A 97 8.25 4.95 8.04
CA LEU A 97 7.07 4.21 7.62
C LEU A 97 6.00 4.19 8.70
N HIS A 98 6.38 3.98 9.97
CA HIS A 98 5.44 4.00 11.09
C HIS A 98 4.73 5.36 11.19
N GLN A 99 5.48 6.47 11.12
CA GLN A 99 4.92 7.83 11.12
C GLN A 99 4.03 8.11 9.89
N LEU A 100 4.30 7.48 8.74
CA LEU A 100 3.44 7.61 7.57
C LEU A 100 2.12 6.86 7.79
N ILE A 101 2.15 5.65 8.32
CA ILE A 101 0.96 4.85 8.61
C ILE A 101 0.04 5.60 9.58
N GLU A 102 0.58 6.10 10.69
CA GLU A 102 -0.20 6.87 11.68
C GLU A 102 -0.89 8.10 11.06
N ARG A 103 -0.21 8.80 10.13
CA ARG A 103 -0.79 9.94 9.41
C ARG A 103 -1.90 9.54 8.45
N LEU A 104 -1.81 8.36 7.83
CA LEU A 104 -2.83 7.85 6.92
C LEU A 104 -4.06 7.34 7.67
N GLU A 105 -3.86 6.69 8.82
CA GLU A 105 -4.96 6.21 9.68
C GLU A 105 -5.68 7.36 10.41
N GLY A 106 -4.98 8.45 10.73
CA GLY A 106 -5.56 9.66 11.33
C GLY A 106 -6.36 10.54 10.36
N CYS A 107 -6.40 10.20 9.07
CA CYS A 107 -7.16 10.93 8.06
C CYS A 107 -8.56 10.33 7.98
N GLU A 108 -9.56 10.97 8.61
CA GLU A 108 -10.96 10.54 8.46
C GLU A 108 -11.31 10.44 6.97
N PRO A 109 -11.89 9.31 6.52
CA PRO A 109 -12.27 9.17 5.13
C PRO A 109 -13.37 10.20 4.83
N ARG A 110 -13.08 11.16 3.95
CA ARG A 110 -14.06 12.12 3.41
C ARG A 110 -15.04 11.40 2.48
N ILE A 111 -15.86 10.51 3.02
CA ILE A 111 -16.97 9.92 2.29
C ILE A 111 -18.16 10.87 2.39
N ASP A 112 -18.22 11.85 1.49
CA ASP A 112 -19.43 12.67 1.33
C ASP A 112 -20.43 11.90 0.45
N VAL A 113 -21.04 10.84 1.01
CA VAL A 113 -22.01 9.97 0.31
C VAL A 113 -23.18 10.78 -0.25
N GLU A 114 -23.58 11.86 0.44
CA GLU A 114 -24.71 12.69 0.02
C GLU A 114 -24.44 13.53 -1.24
N ALA A 115 -23.21 13.98 -1.45
CA ALA A 115 -22.85 14.81 -2.61
C ALA A 115 -22.90 14.02 -3.93
N ASN A 116 -22.57 12.72 -3.89
CA ASN A 116 -22.54 11.85 -5.07
C ASN A 116 -23.91 11.27 -5.49
N LEU A 117 -24.90 11.26 -4.59
CA LEU A 117 -26.27 10.84 -4.93
C LEU A 117 -27.11 11.99 -5.50
N LYS A 118 -26.90 13.23 -5.00
CA LYS A 118 -27.64 14.42 -5.47
C LYS A 118 -27.25 14.85 -6.88
N SER A 119 -26.04 14.53 -7.35
CA SER A 119 -25.57 14.84 -8.71
C SER A 119 -26.09 13.89 -9.80
N ARG A 120 -26.56 12.69 -9.44
CA ARG A 120 -27.07 11.68 -10.41
C ARG A 120 -28.59 11.73 -10.61
N THR A 121 -29.34 12.33 -9.69
CA THR A 121 -30.82 12.41 -9.79
C THR A 121 -31.34 13.68 -10.48
N MET A 122 -30.48 14.66 -10.78
CA MET A 122 -30.87 15.89 -11.49
C MET A 122 -30.61 15.87 -13.02
N GLY A 123 -30.20 14.73 -13.58
CA GLY A 123 -29.79 14.60 -14.98
C GLY A 123 -30.76 13.85 -15.92
N SER A 124 -32.05 13.72 -15.58
CA SER A 124 -33.01 13.02 -16.44
C SER A 124 -34.37 13.72 -16.54
N HIS A 125 -34.42 14.96 -17.05
CA HIS A 125 -35.62 15.55 -17.66
C HIS A 125 -35.21 16.56 -18.73
N SER A 126 -35.15 16.12 -19.99
CA SER A 126 -35.65 16.81 -21.20
C SER A 126 -35.36 15.94 -22.42
#